data_AF-A0A9W4REV0-F1
#
_entry.id   AF-A0A9W4REV0-F1
#
_cell.length_a   1.000
_cell.length_b   1.000
_cell.length_c   1.000
_cell.angle_alpha   90.00
_cell.angle_beta   90.00
_cell.angle_gamma   90.00
#
_symmetry.space_group_name_H-M   'P 1'
#
loop_
_entity.id
_entity.type
_entity.pdbx_description
1 polymer ?
#
loop_
_entity_poly.entity_id
_entity_poly.type
_entity_poly.pdbx_seq_one_letter_code
_entity_poly.pdbx_strand_id
1 'polypeptide(L)'
;MPTKREVWLAADRLREKSEPVSVRSVRAALPYGGSYRDIGPHLADWKAERSYTRVIEFSGLPDHIQTQLARAGTTLWQAALQDATKFLSAEREQARAVAKVDQEMRDEALAAADVLEARVGHLRAEIERLKSELAAAHNQSAGYLAKLMELRGDPADPDGVRQAERRRSRAFWNDLVIRIRDMLIELPPGNPGMTLEQLLDWMPGDLRDRANLEGEVLDRSTLSKRLYERDLRQKHVIKVEGYYRAAQ
;
A
#
# COMPACT_ATOMS: atom_id res chain seq x y z
N MET A 1 26.89 -41.55 86.16
CA MET A 1 26.48 -41.23 84.77
C MET A 1 27.52 -40.28 84.17
N PRO A 2 28.02 -40.52 82.95
CA PRO A 2 29.02 -39.66 82.33
C PRO A 2 28.44 -38.29 82.02
N THR A 3 29.18 -37.23 82.32
CA THR A 3 28.75 -35.85 82.09
C THR A 3 28.96 -35.43 80.64
N LYS A 4 28.22 -34.41 80.18
CA LYS A 4 28.38 -33.82 78.83
C LYS A 4 29.85 -33.47 78.52
N ARG A 5 30.55 -32.88 79.49
CA ARG A 5 31.96 -32.47 79.34
C ARG A 5 32.89 -33.65 79.11
N GLU A 6 32.69 -34.76 79.81
CA GLU A 6 33.51 -35.98 79.66
C GLU A 6 33.29 -36.64 78.29
N VAL A 7 32.03 -36.73 77.84
CA VAL A 7 31.67 -37.28 76.53
C VAL A 7 32.29 -36.43 75.40
N TRP A 8 32.25 -35.10 75.54
CA TRP A 8 32.80 -34.18 74.55
C TRP A 8 34.32 -34.24 74.48
N LEU A 9 35.01 -34.27 75.63
CA LEU A 9 36.47 -34.43 75.68
C LEU A 9 36.92 -35.77 75.07
N ALA A 10 36.20 -36.86 75.34
CA ALA A 10 36.50 -38.16 74.75
C ALA A 10 36.29 -38.16 73.22
N ALA A 11 35.21 -37.52 72.75
CA ALA A 11 34.93 -37.38 71.33
C ALA A 11 35.96 -36.50 70.59
N ASP A 12 36.41 -35.40 71.22
CA ASP A 12 37.46 -34.53 70.68
C ASP A 12 38.80 -35.30 70.55
N ARG A 13 39.19 -36.08 71.56
CA ARG A 13 40.41 -36.92 71.50
C ARG A 13 40.34 -37.98 70.41
N LEU A 14 39.18 -38.61 70.22
CA LEU A 14 38.99 -39.60 69.14
C LEU A 14 39.06 -38.94 67.76
N ARG A 15 38.52 -37.72 67.64
CA ARG A 15 38.62 -36.92 66.41
C ARG A 15 40.06 -36.53 66.10
N GLU A 16 40.84 -36.09 67.09
CA GLU A 16 42.27 -35.75 66.91
C GLU A 16 43.13 -36.95 66.46
N LYS A 17 42.75 -38.17 66.87
CA LYS A 17 43.40 -39.42 66.46
C LYS A 17 42.90 -39.97 65.12
N SER A 18 42.02 -39.24 64.42
CA SER A 18 41.31 -39.71 63.21
C SER A 18 40.56 -41.03 63.39
N GLU A 19 40.16 -41.35 64.63
CA GLU A 19 39.37 -42.54 64.94
C GLU A 19 37.87 -42.27 64.75
N PRO A 20 37.07 -43.28 64.41
CA PRO A 20 35.64 -43.10 64.22
C PRO A 20 34.95 -42.71 65.54
N VAL A 21 34.31 -41.54 65.57
CA VAL A 21 33.58 -41.05 66.74
C VAL A 21 32.17 -41.67 66.77
N SER A 22 32.05 -42.77 67.51
CA SER A 22 30.83 -43.56 67.71
C SER A 22 30.51 -43.68 69.20
N VAL A 23 29.25 -43.98 69.56
CA VAL A 23 28.88 -44.16 70.99
C VAL A 23 29.71 -45.28 71.63
N ARG A 24 30.07 -46.32 70.86
CA ARG A 24 30.92 -47.43 71.31
C ARG A 24 32.36 -47.00 71.56
N SER A 25 32.98 -46.26 70.64
CA SER A 25 34.37 -45.78 70.80
C SER A 25 34.48 -44.74 71.90
N VAL A 26 33.50 -43.83 72.00
CA VAL A 26 33.44 -42.85 73.08
C VAL A 26 33.26 -43.53 74.44
N ARG A 27 32.39 -44.55 74.54
CA ARG A 27 32.24 -45.35 75.77
C ARG A 27 33.54 -46.04 76.18
N ALA A 28 34.30 -46.58 75.22
CA ALA A 28 35.59 -47.22 75.49
C ALA A 28 36.67 -46.21 75.94
N ALA A 29 36.58 -44.96 75.50
CA ALA A 29 37.49 -43.89 75.88
C ALA A 29 37.15 -43.21 77.22
N LEU A 30 36.00 -43.52 77.84
CA LEU A 30 35.59 -42.96 79.13
C LEU A 30 36.15 -43.79 80.31
N PRO A 31 36.75 -43.16 81.35
CA PRO A 31 37.41 -43.86 82.46
C PRO A 31 36.53 -44.88 83.22
N TYR A 32 35.25 -44.57 83.38
CA TYR A 32 34.28 -45.42 84.13
C TYR A 32 33.18 -45.98 83.22
N GLY A 33 33.32 -45.82 81.90
CA GLY A 33 32.27 -46.13 80.94
C GLY A 33 30.99 -45.33 81.14
N GLY A 34 29.86 -45.93 80.77
CA GLY A 34 28.52 -45.34 80.89
C GLY A 34 27.48 -46.11 80.07
N SER A 35 26.19 -45.88 80.34
CA SER A 35 25.12 -46.45 79.53
C SER A 35 25.06 -45.78 78.16
N TYR A 36 24.74 -46.55 77.12
CA TYR A 36 24.51 -46.01 75.78
C TYR A 36 23.39 -44.95 75.76
N ARG A 37 22.41 -45.06 76.68
CA ARG A 37 21.34 -44.07 76.84
C ARG A 37 21.82 -42.74 77.42
N ASP A 38 22.88 -42.76 78.22
CA ASP A 38 23.42 -41.54 78.86
C ASP A 38 24.43 -40.84 77.95
N ILE A 39 25.22 -41.61 77.19
CA ILE A 39 26.25 -41.08 76.28
C ILE A 39 25.63 -40.55 74.98
N GLY A 40 24.59 -41.23 74.48
CA GLY A 40 23.95 -40.94 73.19
C GLY A 40 23.53 -39.48 73.00
N PRO A 41 22.73 -38.90 73.92
CA PRO A 41 22.30 -37.51 73.82
C PRO A 41 23.46 -36.52 73.81
N HIS A 42 24.44 -36.69 74.71
CA HIS A 42 25.60 -35.80 74.79
C HIS A 42 26.51 -35.90 73.56
N LEU A 43 26.65 -37.09 72.97
CA LEU A 43 27.43 -37.27 71.75
C LEU A 43 26.70 -36.73 70.52
N ALA A 44 25.37 -36.83 70.47
CA ALA A 44 24.57 -36.22 69.41
C ALA A 44 24.72 -34.70 69.41
N ASP A 45 24.62 -34.06 70.59
CA ASP A 45 24.90 -32.63 70.75
C ASP A 45 26.30 -32.28 70.26
N TRP A 46 27.32 -33.06 70.63
CA TRP A 46 28.70 -32.81 70.20
C TRP A 46 28.85 -32.90 68.68
N LYS A 47 28.21 -33.89 68.05
CA LYS A 47 28.27 -34.07 66.58
C LYS A 47 27.59 -32.92 65.85
N ALA A 48 26.46 -32.44 66.37
CA ALA A 48 25.77 -31.28 65.82
C ALA A 48 26.60 -30.01 65.97
N GLU A 49 27.12 -29.74 67.18
CA GLU A 49 27.90 -28.54 67.48
C GLU A 49 29.20 -28.48 66.68
N ARG A 50 29.92 -29.60 66.59
CA ARG A 50 31.21 -29.68 65.89
C ARG A 50 31.07 -30.01 64.40
N SER A 51 29.84 -30.02 63.87
CA SER A 51 29.50 -30.37 62.48
C SER A 51 30.23 -31.63 62.02
N TYR A 52 30.27 -32.65 62.89
CA TYR A 52 31.03 -33.87 62.64
C TYR A 52 30.36 -34.67 61.53
N THR A 53 30.90 -34.54 60.33
CA THR A 53 30.63 -35.45 59.21
C THR A 53 31.76 -36.45 59.15
N ARG A 54 31.43 -37.75 59.07
CA ARG A 54 32.45 -38.78 58.83
C ARG A 54 33.00 -38.55 57.42
N VAL A 55 34.11 -37.82 57.33
CA VAL A 55 34.86 -37.69 56.09
C VAL A 55 35.38 -39.08 55.78
N ILE A 56 34.78 -39.75 54.79
CA ILE A 56 35.45 -40.84 54.10
C ILE A 56 36.59 -40.14 53.38
N GLU A 57 37.79 -40.21 53.92
CA GLU A 57 38.97 -39.79 53.18
C GLU A 57 39.05 -40.66 51.93
N PHE A 58 38.65 -40.09 50.80
CA PHE A 58 39.00 -40.65 49.50
C PHE A 58 40.52 -40.57 49.42
N SER A 59 41.20 -41.64 49.81
CA SER A 59 42.48 -41.95 49.19
C SER A 59 42.24 -41.83 47.68
N GLY A 60 43.04 -40.99 47.01
CA GLY A 60 42.87 -40.72 45.59
C GLY A 60 42.69 -42.01 44.78
N LEU A 61 41.95 -41.94 43.68
CA LEU A 61 41.75 -43.08 42.79
C LEU A 61 43.11 -43.71 42.46
N PRO A 62 43.26 -45.05 42.50
CA PRO A 62 44.51 -45.70 42.12
C PRO A 62 44.99 -45.24 40.74
N ASP A 63 46.31 -45.04 40.57
CA ASP A 63 46.91 -44.44 39.37
C ASP A 63 46.50 -45.13 38.05
N HIS A 64 46.30 -46.44 38.09
CA HIS A 64 45.83 -47.20 36.92
C HIS A 64 44.42 -46.81 36.49
N ILE A 65 43.52 -46.50 37.43
CA ILE A 65 42.16 -46.03 37.13
C ILE A 65 42.19 -44.60 36.61
N GLN A 66 43.02 -43.73 37.18
CA GLN A 66 43.19 -42.36 36.68
C GLN A 66 43.71 -42.36 35.24
N THR A 67 44.69 -43.22 34.93
CA THR A 67 45.25 -43.36 33.59
C THR A 67 44.20 -43.90 32.60
N GLN A 68 43.40 -44.87 33.00
CA GLN A 68 42.31 -45.40 32.16
C GLN A 68 41.22 -44.36 31.91
N LEU A 69 40.82 -43.60 32.93
CA LEU A 69 39.86 -42.50 32.80
C LEU A 69 40.37 -41.40 31.89
N ALA A 70 41.64 -41.00 32.02
CA ALA A 70 42.27 -40.02 31.14
C ALA A 70 42.25 -40.49 29.68
N ARG A 71 42.64 -41.74 29.41
CA ARG A 71 42.62 -42.34 28.06
C ARG A 71 41.21 -42.41 27.49
N ALA A 72 40.22 -42.81 28.29
CA ALA A 72 38.82 -42.86 27.88
C ALA A 72 38.31 -41.45 27.53
N GLY A 73 38.63 -40.45 28.36
CA GLY A 73 38.29 -39.05 28.12
C GLY A 73 38.93 -38.50 26.84
N THR A 74 40.21 -38.78 26.60
CA THR A 74 40.89 -38.38 25.35
C THR A 74 40.25 -39.03 24.13
N THR A 75 39.93 -40.32 24.22
CA THR A 75 39.32 -41.07 23.09
C THR A 75 37.94 -40.51 22.78
N LEU A 76 37.12 -40.26 23.80
CA LEU A 76 35.79 -39.67 23.64
C LEU A 76 35.87 -38.27 23.05
N TRP A 77 36.79 -37.43 23.53
CA TRP A 77 37.00 -36.10 23.01
C TRP A 77 37.45 -36.11 21.54
N GLN A 78 38.38 -36.99 21.18
CA GLN A 78 38.83 -37.14 19.80
C GLN A 78 37.70 -37.60 18.87
N ALA A 79 36.88 -38.55 19.30
CA ALA A 79 35.71 -39.00 18.53
C ALA A 79 34.70 -37.85 18.35
N ALA A 80 34.38 -37.12 19.42
CA ALA A 80 33.49 -35.97 19.37
C ALA A 80 34.02 -34.86 18.46
N LEU A 81 35.33 -34.59 18.49
CA LEU A 81 35.96 -33.59 17.62
C LEU A 81 35.92 -34.04 16.15
N GLN A 82 36.16 -35.32 15.86
CA GLN A 82 36.04 -35.87 14.51
C GLN A 82 34.61 -35.76 13.98
N ASP A 83 33.61 -36.03 14.80
CA ASP A 83 32.22 -35.91 14.37
C ASP A 83 31.82 -34.44 14.19
N ALA A 84 32.20 -33.55 15.12
CA ALA A 84 31.94 -32.11 14.99
C ALA A 84 32.60 -31.52 13.73
N THR A 85 33.83 -31.93 13.41
CA THR A 85 34.52 -31.48 12.20
C THR A 85 33.86 -32.02 10.93
N LYS A 86 33.39 -33.28 10.91
CA LYS A 86 32.59 -33.82 9.81
C LYS A 86 31.31 -33.01 9.60
N PHE A 87 30.51 -32.80 10.65
CA PHE A 87 29.29 -32.00 10.57
C PHE A 87 29.56 -30.58 10.06
N LEU A 88 30.56 -29.89 10.61
CA LEU A 88 30.92 -28.55 10.17
C LEU A 88 31.39 -28.51 8.70
N SER A 89 32.13 -29.53 8.25
CA SER A 89 32.55 -29.62 6.85
C SER A 89 31.37 -29.85 5.91
N ALA A 90 30.42 -30.72 6.30
CA ALA A 90 29.20 -30.97 5.54
C ALA A 90 28.32 -29.73 5.46
N GLU A 91 28.13 -29.01 6.57
CA GLU A 91 27.35 -27.77 6.61
C GLU A 91 27.99 -26.68 5.75
N ARG A 92 29.32 -26.53 5.80
CA ARG A 92 30.05 -25.59 4.93
C ARG A 92 29.89 -25.93 3.45
N GLU A 93 29.94 -27.21 3.10
CA GLU A 93 29.76 -27.65 1.72
C GLU A 93 28.34 -27.38 1.23
N GLN A 94 27.34 -27.66 2.07
CA GLN A 94 25.94 -27.35 1.77
C GLN A 94 25.73 -25.83 1.62
N ALA A 95 26.29 -25.02 2.51
CA ALA A 95 26.20 -23.56 2.42
C ALA A 95 26.86 -23.02 1.15
N ARG A 96 28.00 -23.59 0.74
CA ARG A 96 28.67 -23.25 -0.53
C ARG A 96 27.84 -23.65 -1.74
N ALA A 97 27.23 -24.83 -1.72
CA ALA A 97 26.35 -25.28 -2.80
C ALA A 97 25.15 -24.35 -2.96
N VAL A 98 24.50 -23.96 -1.86
CA VAL A 98 23.39 -22.99 -1.88
C VAL A 98 23.86 -21.64 -2.40
N ALA A 99 24.97 -21.10 -1.89
CA ALA A 99 25.52 -19.83 -2.35
C ALA A 99 25.85 -19.84 -3.86
N LYS A 100 26.33 -20.98 -4.39
CA LYS A 100 26.61 -21.13 -5.82
C LYS A 100 25.33 -21.11 -6.65
N VAL A 101 24.30 -21.86 -6.24
CA VAL A 101 22.99 -21.84 -6.91
C VAL A 101 22.37 -20.45 -6.88
N ASP A 102 22.42 -19.76 -5.73
CA ASP A 102 21.93 -18.39 -5.60
C ASP A 102 22.69 -17.42 -6.52
N GLN A 103 24.01 -17.61 -6.67
CA GLN A 103 24.81 -16.80 -7.57
C GLN A 103 24.43 -17.05 -9.03
N GLU A 104 24.31 -18.32 -9.44
CA GLU A 104 23.87 -18.69 -10.79
C GLU A 104 22.48 -18.09 -11.12
N MET A 105 21.51 -18.19 -10.19
CA MET A 105 20.18 -17.58 -10.35
C MET A 105 20.23 -16.05 -10.47
N ARG A 106 21.12 -15.38 -9.72
CA ARG A 106 21.30 -13.93 -9.81
C ARG A 106 21.90 -13.53 -11.15
N ASP A 107 22.91 -14.26 -11.62
CA ASP A 107 23.55 -14.00 -12.90
C ASP A 107 22.55 -14.19 -14.05
N GLU A 108 21.72 -15.23 -14.01
CA GLU A 108 20.62 -15.45 -14.96
C GLU A 108 19.57 -14.32 -14.91
N ALA A 109 19.18 -13.88 -13.72
CA ALA A 109 18.22 -12.79 -13.55
C ALA A 109 18.77 -11.46 -14.10
N LEU A 110 20.06 -11.17 -13.90
CA LEU A 110 20.73 -10.00 -14.46
C LEU A 110 20.78 -10.08 -15.99
N ALA A 111 21.15 -11.22 -16.56
CA ALA A 111 21.14 -11.41 -18.00
C ALA A 111 19.73 -11.23 -18.61
N ALA A 112 18.69 -11.70 -17.92
CA ALA A 112 17.30 -11.48 -18.33
C ALA A 112 16.90 -9.99 -18.24
N ALA A 113 17.37 -9.27 -17.21
CA ALA A 113 17.15 -7.84 -17.08
C ALA A 113 17.80 -7.06 -18.24
N ASP A 114 19.04 -7.37 -18.61
CA ASP A 114 19.74 -6.73 -19.74
C ASP A 114 18.96 -6.91 -21.05
N VAL A 115 18.42 -8.11 -21.30
CA VAL A 115 17.57 -8.39 -22.47
C VAL A 115 16.29 -7.56 -22.44
N LEU A 116 15.66 -7.42 -21.27
CA LEU A 116 14.45 -6.60 -21.12
C LEU A 116 14.75 -5.12 -21.31
N GLU A 117 15.86 -4.61 -20.79
CA GLU A 117 16.30 -3.23 -21.00
C GLU A 117 16.54 -2.93 -22.48
N ALA A 118 17.21 -3.84 -23.19
CA ALA A 118 17.40 -3.73 -24.63
C ALA A 118 16.07 -3.70 -25.40
N ARG A 119 15.11 -4.58 -25.03
CA ARG A 119 13.76 -4.59 -25.62
C ARG A 119 13.00 -3.30 -25.34
N VAL A 120 13.07 -2.77 -24.13
CA VAL A 120 12.44 -1.48 -23.77
C VAL A 120 13.04 -0.34 -24.58
N GLY A 121 14.37 -0.32 -24.74
CA GLY A 121 15.06 0.65 -25.60
C GLY A 121 14.57 0.58 -27.05
N HIS A 122 14.51 -0.63 -27.62
CA HIS A 122 13.99 -0.85 -28.97
C HIS A 122 12.54 -0.39 -29.12
N LEU A 123 11.65 -0.77 -28.20
CA LEU A 123 10.23 -0.39 -28.24
C LEU A 123 10.04 1.12 -28.11
N ARG A 124 10.84 1.80 -27.28
CA ARG A 124 10.81 3.27 -27.17
C ARG A 124 11.23 3.93 -28.48
N ALA A 125 12.30 3.46 -29.11
CA ALA A 125 12.73 3.96 -30.41
C ALA A 125 11.65 3.78 -31.48
N GLU A 126 10.99 2.61 -31.49
CA GLU A 126 9.90 2.33 -32.43
C GLU A 126 8.67 3.22 -32.19
N ILE A 127 8.31 3.47 -30.92
CA ILE A 127 7.22 4.40 -30.58
C ILE A 127 7.55 5.81 -31.09
N GLU A 128 8.78 6.29 -30.89
CA GLU A 128 9.18 7.62 -31.37
C GLU A 128 9.19 7.68 -32.90
N ARG A 129 9.64 6.61 -33.59
CA ARG A 129 9.53 6.50 -35.04
C ARG A 129 8.07 6.60 -35.49
N LEU A 130 7.18 5.78 -34.92
CA LEU A 130 5.75 5.78 -35.28
C LEU A 130 5.07 7.12 -34.98
N LYS A 131 5.40 7.78 -33.86
CA LYS A 131 4.91 9.13 -33.56
C LYS A 131 5.35 10.14 -34.62
N SER A 132 6.61 10.07 -35.07
CA SER A 132 7.13 10.97 -36.10
C SER A 132 6.44 10.74 -37.45
N GLU A 133 6.19 9.49 -37.82
CA GLU A 133 5.45 9.11 -39.02
C GLU A 133 3.99 9.58 -38.97
N LEU A 134 3.34 9.40 -37.82
CA LEU A 134 1.97 9.88 -37.60
C LEU A 134 1.89 11.41 -37.72
N ALA A 135 2.84 12.14 -37.12
CA ALA A 135 2.90 13.59 -37.22
C ALA A 135 3.12 14.05 -38.69
N ALA A 136 4.00 13.37 -39.42
CA ALA A 136 4.21 13.63 -40.84
C ALA A 136 2.94 13.37 -41.67
N ALA A 137 2.26 12.25 -41.43
CA ALA A 137 1.00 11.92 -42.10
C ALA A 137 -0.11 12.93 -41.79
N HIS A 138 -0.22 13.40 -40.54
CA HIS A 138 -1.15 14.47 -40.15
C HIS A 138 -0.83 15.79 -40.84
N ASN A 139 0.45 16.17 -40.96
CA ASN A 139 0.83 17.38 -41.69
C ASN A 139 0.51 17.27 -43.18
N GLN A 140 0.74 16.09 -43.78
CA GLN A 140 0.37 15.85 -45.18
C GLN A 140 -1.14 15.92 -45.39
N SER A 141 -1.94 15.30 -44.52
CA SER A 141 -3.40 15.34 -44.62
C SER A 141 -3.94 16.76 -44.44
N ALA A 142 -3.40 17.53 -43.49
CA ALA A 142 -3.72 18.95 -43.32
C ALA A 142 -3.37 19.76 -44.58
N GLY A 143 -2.21 19.51 -45.19
CA GLY A 143 -1.81 20.13 -46.45
C GLY A 143 -2.76 19.80 -47.61
N TYR A 144 -3.18 18.54 -47.74
CA TYR A 144 -4.17 18.12 -48.74
C TYR A 144 -5.54 18.76 -48.50
N LEU A 145 -6.00 18.85 -47.25
CA LEU A 145 -7.24 19.55 -46.90
C LEU A 145 -7.19 21.03 -47.25
N ALA A 146 -6.08 21.72 -46.94
CA ALA A 146 -5.90 23.11 -47.31
C ALA A 146 -5.93 23.30 -48.84
N LYS A 147 -5.28 22.39 -49.59
CA LYS A 147 -5.30 22.42 -51.06
C LYS A 147 -6.71 22.18 -51.63
N LEU A 148 -7.47 21.26 -51.03
CA LEU A 148 -8.86 21.01 -51.40
C LEU A 148 -9.77 22.21 -51.12
N MET A 149 -9.59 22.89 -49.98
CA MET A 149 -10.34 24.12 -49.67
C MET A 149 -10.02 25.25 -50.65
N GLU A 150 -8.74 25.43 -50.99
CA GLU A 150 -8.29 26.41 -51.99
C GLU A 150 -8.90 26.13 -53.37
N LEU A 151 -8.89 24.87 -53.82
CA LEU A 151 -9.47 24.45 -55.10
C LEU A 151 -11.01 24.57 -55.13
N ARG A 152 -11.67 24.45 -53.98
CA ARG A 152 -13.13 24.57 -53.85
C ARG A 152 -13.59 26.04 -53.73
N GLY A 153 -12.68 26.97 -53.43
CA GLY A 153 -13.01 28.38 -53.18
C GLY A 153 -13.68 28.63 -51.83
N ASP A 154 -13.54 27.70 -50.88
CA ASP A 154 -14.10 27.84 -49.52
C ASP A 154 -13.21 28.78 -48.67
N PRO A 155 -13.79 29.64 -47.81
CA PRO A 155 -13.04 30.59 -46.99
C PRO A 155 -12.16 29.89 -45.94
N ALA A 156 -11.01 30.51 -45.63
CA ALA A 156 -9.95 29.97 -44.77
C ALA A 156 -10.35 29.65 -43.31
N ASP A 157 -11.51 30.11 -42.84
CA ASP A 157 -12.07 29.79 -41.51
C ASP A 157 -13.59 29.51 -41.61
N PRO A 158 -13.99 28.26 -41.92
CA PRO A 158 -15.39 27.90 -42.05
C PRO A 158 -16.16 28.00 -40.72
N ASP A 159 -15.49 27.89 -39.57
CA ASP A 159 -16.15 27.93 -38.27
C ASP A 159 -16.38 29.37 -37.79
N GLY A 160 -15.45 30.30 -38.08
CA GLY A 160 -15.63 31.73 -37.86
C GLY A 160 -16.81 32.31 -38.65
N VAL A 161 -16.94 31.93 -39.93
CA VAL A 161 -18.05 32.37 -40.79
C VAL A 161 -19.39 31.87 -40.27
N ARG A 162 -19.50 30.58 -39.92
CA ARG A 162 -20.72 29.99 -39.34
C ARG A 162 -21.10 30.65 -38.00
N GLN A 163 -20.13 31.00 -37.16
CA GLN A 163 -20.40 31.70 -35.90
C GLN A 163 -20.93 33.12 -36.13
N ALA A 164 -20.36 33.84 -37.11
CA ALA A 164 -20.82 35.18 -37.46
C ALA A 164 -22.25 35.18 -38.01
N GLU A 165 -22.59 34.21 -38.87
CA GLU A 165 -23.95 34.00 -39.38
C GLU A 165 -24.96 33.71 -38.26
N ARG A 166 -24.64 32.78 -37.35
CA ARG A 166 -25.51 32.48 -36.20
C ARG A 166 -25.76 33.69 -35.31
N ARG A 167 -24.74 34.55 -35.11
CA ARG A 167 -24.89 35.80 -34.34
C ARG A 167 -25.81 36.80 -35.03
N ARG A 168 -25.66 36.99 -36.34
CA ARG A 168 -26.53 37.88 -37.15
C ARG A 168 -27.98 37.42 -37.13
N SER A 169 -28.22 36.16 -37.45
CA SER A 169 -29.55 35.53 -37.39
C SER A 169 -30.23 35.73 -36.04
N ARG A 170 -29.50 35.46 -34.95
CA ARG A 170 -30.05 35.62 -33.59
C ARG A 170 -30.37 37.08 -33.25
N ALA A 171 -29.59 38.04 -33.72
CA ALA A 171 -29.84 39.45 -33.50
C ALA A 171 -31.10 39.91 -34.25
N PHE A 172 -31.25 39.53 -35.51
CA PHE A 172 -32.45 39.79 -36.31
C PHE A 172 -33.72 39.24 -35.66
N TRP A 173 -33.74 37.95 -35.32
CA TRP A 173 -34.92 37.32 -34.73
C TRP A 173 -35.27 37.89 -33.34
N ASN A 174 -34.28 38.34 -32.57
CA ASN A 174 -34.56 39.02 -31.31
C ASN A 174 -35.20 40.39 -31.53
N ASP A 175 -34.69 41.19 -32.46
CA ASP A 175 -35.25 42.51 -32.79
C ASP A 175 -36.68 42.39 -33.33
N LEU A 176 -36.93 41.43 -34.23
CA LEU A 176 -38.27 41.15 -34.76
C LEU A 176 -39.28 40.83 -33.66
N VAL A 177 -38.91 39.95 -32.71
CA VAL A 177 -39.80 39.54 -31.62
C VAL A 177 -40.07 40.68 -30.64
N ILE A 178 -39.08 41.57 -30.40
CA ILE A 178 -39.27 42.76 -29.58
C ILE A 178 -40.28 43.71 -30.24
N ARG A 179 -40.14 43.98 -31.54
CA ARG A 179 -41.11 44.82 -32.26
C ARG A 179 -42.51 44.23 -32.30
N ILE A 180 -42.63 42.90 -32.46
CA ILE A 180 -43.92 42.21 -32.36
C ILE A 180 -44.54 42.41 -30.97
N ARG A 181 -43.74 42.29 -29.91
CA ARG A 181 -44.21 42.57 -28.54
C ARG A 181 -44.70 44.01 -28.40
N ASP A 182 -43.91 44.98 -28.83
CA ASP A 182 -44.23 46.40 -28.63
C ASP A 182 -45.56 46.76 -29.31
N MET A 183 -45.80 46.24 -30.51
CA MET A 183 -47.11 46.32 -31.16
C MET A 183 -48.22 45.65 -30.33
N LEU A 184 -48.00 44.44 -29.84
CA LEU A 184 -49.01 43.72 -29.07
C LEU A 184 -49.37 44.45 -27.75
N ILE A 185 -48.49 45.31 -27.23
CA ILE A 185 -48.76 46.20 -26.09
C ILE A 185 -49.65 47.37 -26.49
N GLU A 186 -49.49 47.91 -27.70
CA GLU A 186 -50.26 49.06 -28.21
C GLU A 186 -51.71 48.71 -28.61
N LEU A 187 -52.10 47.44 -28.54
CA LEU A 187 -53.45 47.00 -28.85
C LEU A 187 -54.49 47.48 -27.81
N PRO A 188 -55.72 47.81 -28.23
CA PRO A 188 -56.78 48.25 -27.31
C PRO A 188 -57.06 47.25 -26.18
N PRO A 189 -57.33 47.72 -24.95
CA PRO A 189 -57.66 46.84 -23.83
C PRO A 189 -58.92 46.04 -24.14
N GLY A 190 -58.82 44.71 -24.06
CA GLY A 190 -59.90 43.76 -24.43
C GLY A 190 -59.67 43.02 -25.75
N ASN A 191 -58.61 43.34 -26.50
CA ASN A 191 -58.25 42.58 -27.69
C ASN A 191 -57.70 41.19 -27.31
N PRO A 192 -58.17 40.08 -27.93
CA PRO A 192 -57.69 38.74 -27.63
C PRO A 192 -56.22 38.49 -28.03
N GLY A 193 -55.58 39.41 -28.74
CA GLY A 193 -54.23 39.30 -29.30
C GLY A 193 -54.28 39.15 -30.82
N MET A 194 -53.13 38.91 -31.46
CA MET A 194 -53.07 38.69 -32.90
C MET A 194 -52.84 37.22 -33.25
N THR A 195 -53.45 36.76 -34.33
CA THR A 195 -53.11 35.45 -34.91
C THR A 195 -51.78 35.53 -35.65
N LEU A 196 -51.18 34.37 -35.95
CA LEU A 196 -49.93 34.31 -36.72
C LEU A 196 -50.05 34.95 -38.11
N GLU A 197 -51.22 34.85 -38.73
CA GLU A 197 -51.50 35.41 -40.05
C GLU A 197 -51.59 36.94 -39.98
N GLN A 198 -52.26 37.47 -38.96
CA GLN A 198 -52.31 38.91 -38.68
C GLN A 198 -50.92 39.49 -38.37
N LEU A 199 -50.10 38.75 -37.61
CA LEU A 199 -48.71 39.15 -37.34
C LEU A 199 -47.86 39.21 -38.61
N LEU A 200 -48.03 38.23 -39.51
CA LEU A 200 -47.31 38.19 -40.78
C LEU A 200 -47.76 39.34 -41.70
N ASP A 201 -49.06 39.56 -41.82
CA ASP A 201 -49.63 40.62 -42.67
C ASP A 201 -49.26 42.01 -42.17
N TRP A 202 -49.15 42.19 -40.86
CA TRP A 202 -48.76 43.45 -40.24
C TRP A 202 -47.26 43.76 -40.35
N MET A 203 -46.40 42.76 -40.58
CA MET A 203 -44.94 42.94 -40.53
C MET A 203 -44.48 44.19 -41.32
N PRO A 204 -43.81 45.15 -40.65
CA PRO A 204 -43.26 46.35 -41.28
C PRO A 204 -42.38 46.01 -42.49
N GLY A 205 -42.50 46.81 -43.56
CA GLY A 205 -41.75 46.60 -44.80
C GLY A 205 -40.23 46.59 -44.59
N ASP A 206 -39.72 47.41 -43.67
CA ASP A 206 -38.30 47.47 -43.31
C ASP A 206 -37.78 46.16 -42.72
N LEU A 207 -38.61 45.40 -42.02
CA LEU A 207 -38.23 44.08 -41.47
C LEU A 207 -38.23 42.99 -42.55
N ARG A 208 -39.13 43.08 -43.53
CA ARG A 208 -39.14 42.17 -44.68
C ARG A 208 -37.93 42.42 -45.58
N ASP A 209 -37.60 43.68 -45.83
CA ASP A 209 -36.43 44.06 -46.61
C ASP A 209 -35.13 43.64 -45.91
N ARG A 210 -35.07 43.83 -44.59
CA ARG A 210 -33.93 43.37 -43.78
C ARG A 210 -33.80 41.85 -43.72
N ALA A 211 -34.91 41.12 -43.64
CA ALA A 211 -34.87 39.66 -43.71
C ALA A 211 -34.31 39.17 -45.05
N ASN A 212 -34.71 39.80 -46.16
CA ASN A 212 -34.19 39.50 -47.48
C ASN A 212 -32.69 39.82 -47.60
N LEU A 213 -32.24 40.95 -47.04
CA LEU A 213 -30.82 41.34 -47.01
C LEU A 213 -29.96 40.41 -46.14
N GLU A 214 -30.52 39.91 -45.03
CA GLU A 214 -29.83 39.00 -44.10
C GLU A 214 -30.00 37.51 -44.46
N GLY A 215 -30.78 37.19 -45.50
CA GLY A 215 -31.03 35.82 -45.97
C GLY A 215 -31.96 34.99 -45.06
N GLU A 216 -32.77 35.66 -44.24
CA GLU A 216 -33.70 35.04 -43.31
C GLU A 216 -35.07 34.79 -43.95
N VAL A 217 -35.62 33.59 -43.73
CA VAL A 217 -36.94 33.22 -44.27
C VAL A 217 -38.04 33.61 -43.27
N LEU A 218 -38.79 34.65 -43.62
CA LEU A 218 -39.99 35.07 -42.89
C LEU A 218 -41.23 34.35 -43.43
N ASP A 219 -41.40 33.09 -43.05
CA ASP A 219 -42.60 32.31 -43.34
C ASP A 219 -43.36 31.90 -42.07
N ARG A 220 -44.57 31.35 -42.26
CA ARG A 220 -45.44 30.90 -41.17
C ARG A 220 -44.75 29.90 -40.25
N SER A 221 -44.02 28.94 -40.83
CA SER A 221 -43.35 27.87 -40.09
C SER A 221 -42.25 28.43 -39.19
N THR A 222 -41.40 29.27 -39.76
CA THR A 222 -40.22 29.83 -39.11
C THR A 222 -40.62 30.83 -38.04
N LEU A 223 -41.56 31.73 -38.33
CA LEU A 223 -42.06 32.68 -37.33
C LEU A 223 -42.75 31.97 -36.18
N SER A 224 -43.62 30.98 -36.46
CA SER A 224 -44.28 30.20 -35.40
C SER A 224 -43.27 29.49 -34.50
N LYS A 225 -42.23 28.88 -35.09
CA LYS A 225 -41.19 28.19 -34.34
C LYS A 225 -40.40 29.15 -33.46
N ARG A 226 -40.02 30.32 -34.00
CA ARG A 226 -39.25 31.34 -33.28
C ARG A 226 -40.03 32.00 -32.15
N LEU A 227 -41.32 32.26 -32.36
CA LEU A 227 -42.22 32.77 -31.31
C LEU A 227 -42.46 31.72 -30.23
N TYR A 228 -42.65 30.44 -30.59
CA TYR A 228 -42.77 29.34 -29.63
C TYR A 228 -41.51 29.14 -28.78
N GLU A 229 -40.31 29.21 -29.38
CA GLU A 229 -39.03 29.16 -28.66
C GLU A 229 -38.85 30.32 -27.65
N ARG A 230 -39.58 31.43 -27.83
CA ARG A 230 -39.54 32.61 -26.97
C ARG A 230 -40.67 32.61 -25.93
N ASP A 231 -41.85 32.14 -26.29
CA ASP A 231 -43.00 31.83 -25.42
C ASP A 231 -42.62 30.81 -24.33
N LEU A 232 -41.95 29.70 -24.71
CA LEU A 232 -41.40 28.72 -23.77
C LEU A 232 -40.44 29.33 -22.73
N ARG A 233 -39.81 30.46 -23.06
CA ARG A 233 -38.88 31.17 -22.19
C ARG A 233 -39.54 32.35 -21.47
N GLN A 234 -40.86 32.55 -21.67
CA GLN A 234 -41.62 33.72 -21.26
C GLN A 234 -40.95 35.05 -21.64
N LYS A 235 -40.27 35.07 -22.80
CA LYS A 235 -39.57 36.26 -23.30
C LYS A 235 -40.42 36.93 -24.36
N HIS A 236 -40.87 38.14 -24.05
CA HIS A 236 -41.51 39.12 -24.95
C HIS A 236 -42.94 38.78 -25.43
N VAL A 237 -43.24 37.55 -25.83
CA VAL A 237 -44.56 37.18 -26.38
C VAL A 237 -45.02 35.85 -25.79
N ILE A 238 -46.32 35.71 -25.51
CA ILE A 238 -46.98 34.47 -25.06
C ILE A 238 -48.12 34.04 -25.98
N LYS A 239 -48.37 32.73 -26.10
CA LYS A 239 -49.48 32.19 -26.91
C LYS A 239 -50.65 31.73 -26.02
N VAL A 240 -51.83 32.32 -26.21
CA VAL A 240 -53.07 32.03 -25.48
C VAL A 240 -54.19 31.72 -26.46
N GLU A 241 -54.76 30.52 -26.41
CA GLU A 241 -55.93 30.10 -27.22
C GLU A 241 -55.78 30.37 -28.74
N GLY A 242 -54.56 30.28 -29.27
CA GLY A 242 -54.28 30.50 -30.69
C GLY A 242 -53.88 31.94 -31.06
N TYR A 243 -53.95 32.87 -30.11
CA TYR A 243 -53.53 34.26 -30.25
C TYR A 243 -52.20 34.51 -29.55
N TYR A 244 -51.39 35.41 -30.09
CA TYR A 244 -50.17 35.91 -29.47
C TYR A 244 -50.44 37.22 -28.75
N ARG A 245 -49.94 37.33 -27.51
CA ARG A 245 -50.01 38.53 -26.66
C ARG A 245 -48.63 38.91 -26.16
N ALA A 246 -48.43 40.18 -25.81
CA ALA A 246 -47.22 40.59 -25.13
C ALA A 246 -47.09 39.86 -23.78
N ALA A 247 -45.90 39.35 -23.47
CA ALA A 247 -45.59 38.87 -22.14
C ALA A 247 -45.57 40.08 -21.17
N GLN A 248 -46.38 40.01 -20.10
CA GLN A 248 -46.38 41.00 -19.01
C GLN A 248 -45.07 40.95 -18.22
#